data_AF-A0A9F5IQF6-F1
#
_entry.id   AF-A0A9F5IQF6-F1
#
_cell.length_a   1.000
_cell.length_b   1.000
_cell.length_c   1.000
_cell.angle_alpha   90.00
_cell.angle_beta   90.00
_cell.angle_gamma   90.00
#
_symmetry.space_group_name_H-M   'P 1'
#
loop_
_entity.id
_entity.type
_entity.pdbx_description
1 polymer ?
#
loop_
_entity_poly.entity_id
_entity_poly.type
_entity_poly.pdbx_seq_one_letter_code
_entity_poly.pdbx_strand_id
1 'polypeptide(L)'
;MFGGRSAWFSQSVHPELCRLWAGEGGVIVNLEAADYLFSSDASHPDTKRIHQSLDYLEDRITVFHSCFLTASINAEIKNTVPLGHFLLPPASLQEEIRKKIGNFIWEQITSPLELQ
;
A
#
# COMPACT_ATOMS: atom_id res chain seq x y z
N MET A 1 4.09 -2.62 15.35
CA MET A 1 3.88 -1.31 14.69
C MET A 1 2.41 -1.04 14.31
N PHE A 2 1.65 -2.09 14.01
CA PHE A 2 0.28 -1.97 13.48
C PHE A 2 -0.80 -2.43 14.48
N GLY A 3 -0.43 -2.56 15.77
CA GLY A 3 -1.33 -2.94 16.86
C GLY A 3 -2.64 -2.15 16.86
N GLY A 4 -3.76 -2.85 16.75
CA GLY A 4 -5.11 -2.28 16.79
C GLY A 4 -5.57 -1.63 15.48
N ARG A 5 -4.81 -1.76 14.38
CA ARG A 5 -5.18 -1.27 13.05
C ARG A 5 -5.65 -2.43 12.18
N SER A 6 -6.64 -2.19 11.34
CA SER A 6 -7.15 -3.16 10.38
C SER A 6 -6.72 -2.82 8.94
N ALA A 7 -6.47 -3.83 8.11
CA ALA A 7 -6.12 -3.62 6.71
C ALA A 7 -6.77 -4.64 5.79
N TRP A 8 -7.08 -4.19 4.58
CA TRP A 8 -7.39 -5.04 3.44
C TRP A 8 -6.21 -5.02 2.46
N PHE A 9 -5.97 -6.19 1.85
CA PHE A 9 -4.88 -6.42 0.92
C PHE A 9 -5.43 -6.87 -0.43
N SER A 10 -5.02 -6.17 -1.48
CA SER A 10 -5.19 -6.62 -2.86
C SER A 10 -4.50 -7.97 -3.07
N GLN A 11 -5.03 -8.77 -3.98
CA GLN A 11 -4.42 -10.04 -4.40
C GLN A 11 -3.07 -9.84 -5.10
N SER A 12 -2.74 -8.60 -5.52
CA SER A 12 -1.39 -8.27 -6.00
C SER A 12 -0.33 -8.21 -4.89
N VAL A 13 -0.73 -8.17 -3.62
CA VAL A 13 0.21 -8.09 -2.49
C VAL A 13 0.82 -9.44 -2.15
N HIS A 14 2.15 -9.48 -2.03
CA HIS A 14 2.86 -10.69 -1.66
C HIS A 14 2.44 -11.19 -0.26
N PRO A 15 2.14 -12.49 -0.07
CA PRO A 15 1.65 -13.01 1.22
C PRO A 15 2.56 -12.75 2.42
N GLU A 16 3.87 -12.61 2.20
CA GLU A 16 4.82 -12.24 3.26
C GLU A 16 4.52 -10.87 3.87
N LEU A 17 4.08 -9.89 3.07
CA LEU A 17 3.70 -8.58 3.58
C LEU A 17 2.43 -8.65 4.44
N CYS A 18 1.50 -9.54 4.09
CA CYS A 18 0.32 -9.81 4.91
C CYS A 18 0.70 -10.48 6.24
N ARG A 19 1.63 -11.45 6.22
CA ARG A 19 2.16 -12.09 7.43
C ARG A 19 2.87 -11.10 8.33
N LEU A 20 3.67 -10.22 7.75
CA LEU A 20 4.37 -9.15 8.42
C LEU A 20 3.41 -8.16 9.09
N TRP A 21 2.34 -7.73 8.40
CA TRP A 21 1.30 -6.90 8.99
C TRP A 21 0.69 -7.56 10.24
N ALA A 22 0.32 -8.83 10.13
CA ALA A 22 -0.25 -9.61 11.23
C ALA A 22 0.75 -9.81 12.38
N GLY A 23 2.01 -10.12 12.06
CA GLY A 23 3.10 -10.30 13.03
C GLY A 23 3.40 -9.03 13.83
N GLU A 24 3.17 -7.86 13.22
CA GLU A 24 3.33 -6.53 13.85
C GLU A 24 2.07 -6.04 14.60
N GLY A 25 1.08 -6.93 14.78
CA GLY A 25 -0.14 -6.70 15.57
C GLY A 25 -1.35 -6.16 14.79
N GLY A 26 -1.24 -6.07 13.46
CA GLY A 26 -2.35 -5.66 12.59
C GLY A 26 -3.38 -6.76 12.37
N VAL A 27 -4.62 -6.38 12.08
CA VAL A 27 -5.71 -7.31 11.75
C VAL A 27 -6.00 -7.25 10.26
N ILE A 28 -6.18 -8.40 9.61
CA ILE A 28 -6.59 -8.47 8.20
C ILE A 28 -8.12 -8.61 8.17
N VAL A 29 -8.78 -7.73 7.42
CA VAL A 29 -10.25 -7.65 7.33
C VAL A 29 -10.71 -7.46 5.88
N ASN A 30 -12.01 -7.48 5.66
CA ASN A 30 -12.62 -7.10 4.39
C ASN A 30 -12.53 -5.60 4.13
N LEU A 31 -12.74 -5.21 2.87
CA LEU A 31 -12.66 -3.84 2.38
C LEU A 31 -13.44 -2.85 3.26
N GLU A 32 -14.65 -3.22 3.68
CA GLU A 32 -15.57 -2.33 4.41
C GLU A 32 -15.15 -2.06 5.86
N ALA A 33 -14.33 -2.93 6.46
CA ALA A 33 -13.90 -2.82 7.85
C ALA A 33 -12.43 -2.38 7.99
N ALA A 34 -11.74 -2.13 6.87
CA ALA A 34 -10.31 -1.85 6.83
C ALA A 34 -10.02 -0.36 7.08
N ASP A 35 -9.11 -0.08 8.01
CA ASP A 35 -8.54 1.27 8.18
C ASP A 35 -7.55 1.61 7.06
N TYR A 36 -6.87 0.58 6.52
CA TYR A 36 -5.85 0.73 5.48
C TYR A 36 -6.08 -0.20 4.30
N LEU A 37 -5.81 0.30 3.09
CA LEU A 37 -5.94 -0.44 1.85
C LEU A 37 -4.59 -0.52 1.18
N PHE A 38 -4.06 -1.74 1.01
CA PHE A 38 -2.76 -1.95 0.40
C PHE A 38 -2.86 -2.71 -0.92
N SER A 39 -2.10 -2.24 -1.92
CA SER A 39 -1.92 -2.94 -3.19
C SER A 39 -0.49 -2.78 -3.70
N SER A 40 0.02 -3.78 -4.43
CA SER A 40 1.32 -3.69 -5.12
C SER A 40 1.18 -3.31 -6.60
N ASP A 41 -0.06 -3.20 -7.09
CA ASP A 41 -0.33 -2.97 -8.51
C ASP A 41 -1.68 -2.27 -8.69
N ALA A 42 -1.64 -1.01 -9.14
CA ALA A 42 -2.82 -0.21 -9.40
C ALA A 42 -3.65 -0.69 -10.60
N SER A 43 -3.07 -1.52 -11.48
CA SER A 43 -3.75 -2.13 -12.62
C SER A 43 -4.45 -3.44 -12.27
N HIS A 44 -4.14 -4.03 -11.10
CA HIS A 44 -4.74 -5.27 -10.65
C HIS A 44 -6.28 -5.14 -10.52
N PRO A 45 -7.08 -6.14 -10.94
CA PRO A 45 -8.53 -5.98 -11.06
C PRO A 45 -9.27 -5.53 -9.79
N ASP A 46 -8.89 -6.00 -8.61
CA ASP A 46 -9.52 -5.58 -7.34
C ASP A 46 -9.20 -4.13 -6.98
N THR A 47 -7.95 -3.71 -7.16
CA THR A 47 -7.48 -2.35 -6.92
C THR A 47 -8.10 -1.38 -7.91
N LYS A 48 -8.22 -1.79 -9.17
CA LYS A 48 -8.91 -1.02 -10.20
C LYS A 48 -10.38 -0.81 -9.87
N ARG A 49 -11.07 -1.83 -9.34
CA ARG A 49 -12.47 -1.68 -8.87
C ARG A 49 -12.58 -0.67 -7.74
N ILE A 50 -11.62 -0.66 -6.80
CA ILE A 50 -11.58 0.34 -5.73
C ILE A 50 -11.41 1.75 -6.30
N HIS A 51 -10.45 1.96 -7.21
CA HIS A 51 -10.25 3.27 -7.86
C HIS A 51 -11.45 3.76 -8.67
N GLN A 52 -12.36 2.87 -9.05
CA GLN A 52 -13.58 3.17 -9.79
C GLN A 52 -14.82 3.24 -8.89
N SER A 53 -14.67 2.98 -7.59
CA SER A 53 -15.78 2.99 -6.64
C SER A 53 -16.18 4.43 -6.27
N LEU A 54 -17.44 4.60 -5.86
CA LEU A 54 -17.92 5.89 -5.38
C LEU A 54 -17.14 6.36 -4.15
N ASP A 55 -16.75 5.44 -3.26
CA ASP A 55 -15.97 5.76 -2.07
C ASP A 55 -14.60 6.37 -2.41
N TYR A 56 -13.96 5.91 -3.48
CA TYR A 56 -12.69 6.50 -3.92
C TYR A 56 -12.91 7.86 -4.59
N LEU A 57 -13.93 7.99 -5.44
CA LEU A 57 -14.24 9.23 -6.15
C LEU A 57 -14.73 10.36 -5.24
N GLU A 58 -15.28 10.02 -4.08
CA GLU A 58 -15.74 10.97 -3.04
C GLU A 58 -14.73 11.08 -1.87
N ASP A 59 -13.45 10.74 -2.12
CA ASP A 59 -12.33 10.87 -1.18
C ASP A 59 -12.51 10.15 0.17
N ARG A 60 -13.41 9.14 0.25
CA ARG A 60 -13.65 8.36 1.47
C ARG A 60 -12.60 7.29 1.71
N ILE A 61 -12.03 6.73 0.64
CA ILE A 61 -11.02 5.69 0.73
C ILE A 61 -9.80 6.04 -0.12
N THR A 62 -8.64 5.59 0.34
CA THR A 62 -7.36 5.80 -0.33
C THR A 62 -6.61 4.48 -0.36
N VAL A 63 -6.00 4.16 -1.50
CA VAL A 63 -5.13 2.98 -1.65
C VAL A 63 -3.68 3.38 -1.48
N PHE A 64 -2.92 2.57 -0.73
CA PHE A 64 -1.49 2.74 -0.52
C PHE A 64 -0.70 1.60 -1.17
N HIS A 65 0.51 1.90 -1.64
CA HIS A 65 1.43 0.91 -2.17
C HIS A 65 1.98 0.03 -1.03
N SER A 66 1.94 -1.28 -1.20
CA SER A 66 2.33 -2.24 -0.15
C SER A 66 3.79 -2.13 0.29
N CYS A 67 4.67 -1.54 -0.53
CA CYS A 67 6.07 -1.24 -0.13
C CYS A 67 6.16 -0.34 1.10
N PHE A 68 5.08 0.32 1.51
CA PHE A 68 5.01 0.99 2.80
C PHE A 68 5.39 0.04 3.94
N LEU A 69 4.92 -1.21 3.89
CA LEU A 69 5.20 -2.21 4.92
C LEU A 69 6.69 -2.58 4.96
N THR A 70 7.31 -2.79 3.80
CA THR A 70 8.75 -3.02 3.67
C THR A 70 9.55 -1.83 4.21
N ALA A 71 9.21 -0.62 3.78
CA ALA A 71 9.88 0.60 4.22
C ALA A 71 9.75 0.81 5.72
N SER A 72 8.57 0.51 6.28
CA SER A 72 8.29 0.73 7.70
C SER A 72 9.11 -0.19 8.62
N ILE A 73 9.48 -1.38 8.16
CA ILE A 73 10.34 -2.28 8.94
C ILE A 73 11.82 -2.00 8.73
N ASN A 74 12.21 -1.66 7.51
CA ASN A 74 13.61 -1.32 7.19
C ASN A 74 14.04 0.03 7.79
N ALA A 75 13.10 0.92 8.09
CA ALA A 75 13.37 2.15 8.83
C ALA A 75 13.63 1.82 10.30
N GLU A 76 14.87 1.44 10.65
CA GLU A 76 15.31 1.14 12.01
C GLU A 76 14.74 2.12 13.06
N ILE A 77 13.78 1.63 13.86
CA ILE A 77 13.38 2.02 15.23
C ILE A 77 12.98 3.50 15.50
N LYS A 78 13.27 4.51 14.67
CA LYS A 78 12.99 5.93 15.02
C LYS A 78 12.53 6.90 13.92
N ASN A 79 12.44 6.51 12.65
CA ASN A 79 11.90 7.41 11.62
C ASN A 79 10.53 6.92 11.13
N THR A 80 9.48 7.69 11.42
CA THR A 80 8.14 7.44 10.88
C THR A 80 8.18 7.63 9.37
N VAL A 81 8.09 6.53 8.62
CA VAL A 81 7.90 6.57 7.16
C VAL A 81 6.55 7.25 6.88
N PRO A 82 6.50 8.41 6.21
CA PRO A 82 5.24 9.09 5.94
C PRO A 82 4.39 8.25 4.99
N LEU A 83 3.21 7.84 5.45
CA LEU A 83 2.28 7.04 4.65
C LEU A 83 1.91 7.70 3.31
N GLY A 84 1.84 9.03 3.29
CA GLY A 84 1.53 9.81 2.08
C GLY A 84 2.51 9.61 0.92
N HIS A 85 3.76 9.20 1.17
CA HIS A 85 4.70 8.86 0.09
C HIS A 85 4.34 7.58 -0.64
N PHE A 86 3.41 6.79 -0.10
CA PHE A 86 2.97 5.52 -0.64
C PHE A 86 1.53 5.59 -1.15
N LEU A 87 0.97 6.77 -1.39
CA LEU A 87 -0.32 6.89 -2.08
C LEU A 87 -0.23 6.19 -3.44
N LEU A 88 -1.10 5.22 -3.70
CA LEU A 88 -1.12 4.49 -4.96
C LEU A 88 -2.25 5.04 -5.85
N PRO A 89 -1.97 5.98 -6.77
CA PRO A 89 -2.99 6.48 -7.67
C PRO A 89 -3.35 5.44 -8.75
N PRO A 90 -4.50 5.62 -9.43
CA PRO A 90 -4.87 4.82 -10.59
C PRO A 90 -3.75 4.74 -11.61
N ALA A 91 -3.54 3.55 -12.20
CA ALA A 91 -2.46 3.32 -13.15
C ALA A 91 -2.46 4.32 -14.32
N SER A 92 -3.65 4.78 -14.74
CA SER A 92 -3.81 5.79 -15.80
C SER A 92 -3.20 7.17 -15.47
N LEU A 93 -3.03 7.50 -14.19
CA LEU A 93 -2.44 8.76 -13.74
C LEU A 93 -0.93 8.66 -13.47
N GLN A 94 -0.43 7.45 -13.22
CA GLN A 94 0.96 7.26 -12.80
C GLN A 94 1.97 7.76 -13.83
N GLU A 95 1.73 7.52 -15.13
CA GLU A 95 2.61 7.99 -16.20
C GLU A 95 2.70 9.52 -16.27
N GLU A 96 1.59 10.21 -16.06
CA GLU A 96 1.56 11.67 -16.06
C GLU A 96 2.29 12.23 -14.83
N ILE A 97 2.08 11.61 -13.66
CA ILE A 97 2.78 11.97 -12.42
C ILE A 97 4.29 11.77 -12.57
N ARG A 98 4.73 10.62 -13.13
CA ARG A 98 6.15 10.34 -13.41
C ARG A 98 6.77 11.41 -14.29
N LYS A 99 6.09 11.81 -15.36
CA LYS A 99 6.56 12.85 -16.28
C LYS A 99 6.64 14.23 -15.63
N LYS A 100 5.76 14.52 -14.66
CA LYS A 100 5.64 15.85 -14.06
C LYS A 100 6.49 16.05 -12.81
N ILE A 101 6.57 15.03 -11.96
CA ILE A 101 7.15 15.10 -10.61
C ILE A 101 8.37 14.17 -10.50
N GLY A 102 8.35 13.05 -11.23
CA GLY A 102 9.37 12.01 -11.17
C GLY A 102 8.84 10.69 -10.62
N ASN A 103 9.75 9.73 -10.48
CA ASN A 103 9.45 8.38 -10.03
C ASN A 103 8.90 8.33 -8.60
N PHE A 104 8.06 7.34 -8.34
CA PHE A 104 7.52 7.12 -7.01
C PHE A 104 8.56 6.47 -6.08
N ILE A 105 8.49 6.74 -4.78
CA ILE A 105 9.48 6.22 -3.82
C ILE A 105 9.52 4.69 -3.80
N TRP A 106 8.37 4.03 -3.99
CA TRP A 106 8.29 2.57 -3.98
C TRP A 106 8.92 1.90 -5.20
N GLU A 107 9.23 2.66 -6.26
CA GLU A 107 9.97 2.14 -7.43
C GLU A 107 11.46 1.93 -7.13
N GLN A 108 11.94 2.46 -5.99
CA GLN A 108 13.31 2.27 -5.50
C GLN A 108 13.39 1.25 -4.35
N ILE A 109 12.23 0.80 -3.83
CA ILE A 109 12.18 -0.16 -2.72
C ILE A 109 12.19 -1.55 -3.34
N THR A 110 13.33 -2.24 -3.24
CA THR A 110 13.44 -3.65 -3.58
C THR A 110 12.58 -4.49 -2.63
N SER A 111 11.98 -5.53 -3.17
CA SER A 111 11.12 -6.46 -2.42
C SER A 111 11.88 -7.02 -1.21
N PRO A 112 11.22 -7.33 -0.06
CA PRO A 112 11.88 -7.89 1.13
C PRO A 112 12.64 -9.21 0.90
N LEU A 113 12.56 -9.78 -0.30
CA LEU A 113 13.02 -11.11 -0.66
C LEU A 113 14.41 -11.13 -1.32
N GLU A 114 15.10 -9.99 -1.48
CA GLU A 114 16.50 -9.98 -1.97
C GLU A 114 17.55 -10.20 -0.85
N LEU A 115 17.10 -10.53 0.37
CA LEU A 115 17.95 -10.90 1.49
C LEU A 115 17.60 -12.31 2.01
N GLN A 116 17.80 -13.33 1.17
CA GLN A 116 18.05 -14.71 1.60
C GLN A 116 19.14 -15.35 0.74
#